data_AF-L0F824-F1
#
_entry.id   AF-L0F824-F1
#
_cell.length_a   1.000
_cell.length_b   1.000
_cell.length_c   1.000
_cell.angle_alpha   90.00
_cell.angle_beta   90.00
_cell.angle_gamma   90.00
#
_symmetry.space_group_name_H-M   'P 1'
#
loop_
_entity.id
_entity.type
_entity.pdbx_description
1 polymer ?
#
loop_
_entity_poly.entity_id
_entity_poly.type
_entity_poly.pdbx_seq_one_letter_code
_entity_poly.pdbx_strand_id
1 'polypeptide(L)'
;MNRELEGIWEHMRDLGLAALAHANRHAAYHDPENSRWSELSILQAAHAAEIIIKARIAQEHPLLIFEEFPKLPKDEGIPLTIQSLFEKGKTAQWSDLPTRLWATTGIKIPNQRSFEDFGKLRNGIQHFSPIPGNIDASKTTLKFVFEVIDPFINDCWGLFAIDYDEDYDSYENFPNTLIRMEIPFLVSPEAVKYYEFWKDDFANTDIKYKNDLLAYINRHYKQIPTP
;
A
#
# COMPACT_ATOMS: atom_id res chain seq x y z
N MET A 1 -2.10 0.84 -29.19
CA MET A 1 -2.55 1.45 -27.92
C MET A 1 -2.61 2.97 -28.13
N ASN A 2 -3.58 3.69 -27.55
CA ASN A 2 -3.57 5.16 -27.55
C ASN A 2 -2.29 5.61 -26.82
N ARG A 3 -1.47 6.48 -27.45
CA ARG A 3 -0.20 6.96 -26.87
C ARG A 3 -0.40 7.67 -25.53
N GLU A 4 -1.56 8.27 -25.31
CA GLU A 4 -1.91 8.92 -24.03
C GLU A 4 -2.03 7.93 -22.86
N LEU A 5 -2.19 6.64 -23.15
CA LEU A 5 -2.32 5.58 -22.15
C LEU A 5 -1.01 4.82 -21.91
N GLU A 6 0.02 5.10 -22.71
CA GLU A 6 1.34 4.49 -22.54
C GLU A 6 1.99 5.02 -21.25
N GLY A 7 2.47 4.11 -20.40
CA GLY A 7 3.10 4.49 -19.13
C GLY A 7 2.16 5.01 -18.03
N ILE A 8 0.84 5.13 -18.27
CA ILE A 8 -0.10 5.68 -17.27
C ILE A 8 -0.10 4.91 -15.95
N TRP A 9 0.21 3.61 -16.01
CA TRP A 9 0.33 2.76 -14.82
C TRP A 9 1.47 3.22 -13.88
N GLU A 10 2.54 3.82 -14.40
CA GLU A 10 3.64 4.35 -13.58
C GLU A 10 3.16 5.55 -12.77
N HIS A 11 2.43 6.49 -13.41
CA HIS A 11 1.82 7.62 -12.71
C HIS A 11 0.83 7.16 -11.63
N MET A 12 0.04 6.12 -11.91
CA MET A 12 -0.85 5.52 -10.91
C MET A 12 -0.04 4.91 -9.76
N ARG A 13 0.97 4.09 -10.05
CA ARG A 13 1.84 3.48 -9.05
C ARG A 13 2.44 4.56 -8.14
N ASP A 14 3.05 5.59 -8.72
CA ASP A 14 3.76 6.63 -7.98
C ASP A 14 2.79 7.44 -7.09
N LEU A 15 1.58 7.75 -7.58
CA LEU A 15 0.54 8.37 -6.75
C LEU A 15 0.09 7.46 -5.61
N GLY A 16 -0.08 6.17 -5.87
CA GLY A 16 -0.45 5.19 -4.85
C GLY A 16 0.62 5.02 -3.78
N LEU A 17 1.90 5.08 -4.17
CA LEU A 17 3.04 5.04 -3.25
C LEU A 17 3.17 6.33 -2.42
N ALA A 18 2.87 7.50 -3.00
CA ALA A 18 2.76 8.73 -2.22
C ALA A 18 1.64 8.63 -1.19
N ALA A 19 0.46 8.12 -1.56
CA ALA A 19 -0.63 7.88 -0.62
C ALA A 19 -0.25 6.86 0.48
N LEU A 20 0.56 5.86 0.14
CA LEU A 20 1.12 4.90 1.09
C LEU A 20 2.05 5.60 2.10
N ALA A 21 2.90 6.52 1.66
CA ALA A 21 3.78 7.29 2.55
C ALA A 21 2.99 8.06 3.61
N HIS A 22 1.90 8.71 3.20
CA HIS A 22 1.02 9.40 4.14
C HIS A 22 0.34 8.42 5.11
N ALA A 23 -0.10 7.26 4.62
CA ALA A 23 -0.74 6.25 5.46
C ALA A 23 0.22 5.72 6.53
N ASN A 24 1.48 5.45 6.15
CA ASN A 24 2.54 5.05 7.07
C ASN A 24 2.81 6.15 8.10
N ARG A 25 2.95 7.40 7.66
CA ARG A 25 3.15 8.55 8.54
C ARG A 25 2.03 8.69 9.57
N HIS A 26 0.78 8.73 9.12
CA HIS A 26 -0.35 8.90 10.02
C HIS A 26 -0.61 7.70 10.94
N ALA A 27 -0.21 6.50 10.53
CA ALA A 27 -0.35 5.31 11.36
C ALA A 27 0.78 5.17 12.40
N ALA A 28 2.02 5.50 12.02
CA ALA A 28 3.19 5.25 12.84
C ALA A 28 3.51 6.35 13.86
N TYR A 29 3.00 7.56 13.63
CA TYR A 29 3.30 8.73 14.43
C TYR A 29 2.02 9.34 15.01
N HIS A 30 2.17 10.16 16.05
CA HIS A 30 1.07 10.85 16.70
C HIS A 30 1.18 12.36 16.46
N ASP A 31 0.07 12.97 16.07
CA ASP A 31 -0.08 14.42 15.97
C ASP A 31 -1.00 14.92 17.10
N PRO A 32 -0.51 15.76 18.03
CA PRO A 32 -1.33 16.33 19.09
C PRO A 32 -2.38 17.32 18.57
N GLU A 33 -2.20 17.90 17.38
CA GLU A 33 -3.13 18.87 16.78
C GLU A 33 -4.23 18.20 15.97
N ASN A 34 -3.95 17.03 15.39
CA ASN A 34 -4.91 16.29 14.58
C ASN A 34 -5.18 14.88 15.13
N SER A 35 -6.21 14.79 15.96
CA SER A 35 -6.66 13.54 16.57
C SER A 35 -7.24 12.52 15.58
N ARG A 36 -7.27 12.80 14.28
CA ARG A 36 -7.86 11.93 13.24
C ARG A 36 -6.82 11.20 12.39
N TRP A 37 -5.53 11.36 12.69
CA TRP A 37 -4.46 10.69 11.93
C TRP A 37 -4.68 9.18 11.81
N SER A 38 -5.08 8.51 12.89
CA SER A 38 -5.28 7.06 12.84
C SER A 38 -6.49 6.64 12.01
N GLU A 39 -7.60 7.38 11.99
CA GLU A 39 -8.70 7.16 11.04
C GLU A 39 -8.26 7.45 9.60
N LEU A 40 -7.53 8.55 9.39
CA LEU A 40 -7.06 8.97 8.08
C LEU A 40 -6.10 7.96 7.48
N SER A 41 -5.24 7.34 8.31
CA SER A 41 -4.31 6.31 7.85
C SER A 41 -5.04 5.11 7.26
N ILE A 42 -6.22 4.75 7.79
CA ILE A 42 -7.06 3.69 7.22
C ILE A 42 -7.54 4.07 5.82
N LEU A 43 -8.07 5.29 5.67
CA LEU A 43 -8.57 5.79 4.39
C LEU A 43 -7.45 5.89 3.35
N GLN A 44 -6.28 6.37 3.75
CA GLN A 44 -5.11 6.53 2.89
C GLN A 44 -4.50 5.20 2.50
N ALA A 45 -4.36 4.24 3.41
CA ALA A 45 -3.85 2.90 3.07
C ALA A 45 -4.80 2.16 2.10
N ALA A 46 -6.11 2.29 2.28
CA ALA A 46 -7.07 1.75 1.33
C ALA A 46 -6.98 2.46 -0.02
N HIS A 47 -6.87 3.78 -0.04
CA HIS A 47 -6.69 4.54 -1.28
C HIS A 47 -5.42 4.15 -2.02
N ALA A 48 -4.30 4.02 -1.29
CA ALA A 48 -3.02 3.55 -1.81
C ALA A 48 -3.16 2.15 -2.42
N ALA A 49 -3.70 1.18 -1.67
CA ALA A 49 -3.90 -0.19 -2.15
C ALA A 49 -4.76 -0.23 -3.43
N GLU A 50 -5.86 0.52 -3.47
CA GLU A 50 -6.74 0.57 -4.64
C GLU A 50 -6.00 1.09 -5.88
N ILE A 51 -5.28 2.20 -5.75
CA ILE A 51 -4.51 2.78 -6.86
C ILE A 51 -3.39 1.83 -7.29
N ILE A 52 -2.64 1.28 -6.34
CA ILE A 52 -1.51 0.38 -6.58
C ILE A 52 -1.96 -0.89 -7.32
N ILE A 53 -3.06 -1.52 -6.88
CA ILE A 53 -3.59 -2.71 -7.54
C ILE A 53 -4.09 -2.37 -8.95
N LYS A 54 -4.79 -1.23 -9.10
CA LYS A 54 -5.22 -0.75 -10.41
C LYS A 54 -4.03 -0.42 -11.31
N ALA A 55 -2.93 0.11 -10.79
CA ALA A 55 -1.70 0.35 -11.53
C ALA A 55 -1.14 -0.96 -12.09
N ARG A 56 -1.08 -2.02 -11.26
CA ARG A 56 -0.63 -3.34 -11.73
C ARG A 56 -1.54 -3.92 -12.82
N ILE A 57 -2.85 -3.75 -12.71
CA ILE A 57 -3.81 -4.17 -13.77
C ILE A 57 -3.60 -3.33 -15.05
N ALA A 58 -3.45 -2.01 -14.90
CA ALA A 58 -3.26 -1.08 -16.00
C ALA A 58 -1.92 -1.30 -16.74
N GLN A 59 -0.92 -1.87 -16.05
CA GLN A 59 0.35 -2.28 -16.64
C GLN A 59 0.17 -3.38 -17.70
N GLU A 60 -0.83 -4.26 -17.56
CA GLU A 60 -1.21 -5.20 -18.64
C GLU A 60 -1.91 -4.47 -19.77
N HIS A 61 -2.95 -3.69 -19.42
CA HIS A 61 -3.62 -2.80 -20.35
C HIS A 61 -4.47 -1.76 -19.61
N PRO A 62 -4.33 -0.44 -19.86
CA PRO A 62 -4.98 0.61 -19.07
C PRO A 62 -6.51 0.55 -19.05
N LEU A 63 -7.14 0.01 -20.10
CA LEU A 63 -8.59 -0.14 -20.14
C LEU A 63 -9.13 -1.22 -19.19
N LEU A 64 -8.29 -2.12 -18.67
CA LEU A 64 -8.74 -3.24 -17.84
C LEU A 64 -9.21 -2.80 -16.45
N ILE A 65 -8.85 -1.61 -15.99
CA ILE A 65 -9.33 -1.07 -14.70
C ILE A 65 -10.78 -0.57 -14.77
N PHE A 66 -11.37 -0.46 -15.96
CA PHE A 66 -12.73 0.02 -16.14
C PHE A 66 -13.76 -1.12 -16.04
N GLU A 67 -14.89 -0.83 -15.40
CA GLU A 67 -16.10 -1.67 -15.37
C GLU A 67 -17.04 -1.32 -16.51
N GLU A 68 -17.22 -0.02 -16.76
CA GLU A 68 -18.07 0.51 -17.83
C GLU A 68 -17.23 1.41 -18.73
N PHE A 69 -17.28 1.14 -20.03
CA PHE A 69 -16.73 2.03 -21.04
C PHE A 69 -17.71 3.16 -21.38
N PRO A 70 -17.21 4.37 -21.70
CA PRO A 70 -18.05 5.41 -22.27
C PRO A 70 -18.79 4.88 -23.50
N LYS A 71 -20.10 5.10 -23.58
CA LYS A 71 -20.85 4.82 -24.80
C LYS A 71 -20.24 5.67 -25.93
N LEU A 72 -19.74 5.00 -26.97
CA LEU A 72 -19.24 5.69 -28.16
C LEU A 72 -20.36 6.59 -28.73
N PRO A 73 -20.07 7.85 -29.11
CA PRO A 73 -21.01 8.66 -29.86
C PRO A 73 -21.48 7.88 -31.11
N LYS A 74 -22.76 8.03 -31.48
CA LYS A 74 -23.32 7.40 -32.69
C LYS A 74 -22.68 7.91 -33.99
N ASP A 75 -21.91 8.99 -33.92
CA ASP A 75 -21.08 9.46 -35.03
C ASP A 75 -19.86 8.54 -35.19
N GLU A 76 -19.96 7.67 -36.18
CA GLU A 76 -18.94 6.71 -36.59
C GLU A 76 -17.63 7.43 -36.93
N GLY A 77 -16.68 7.51 -35.98
CA GLY A 77 -15.34 8.00 -36.27
C GLY A 77 -14.56 8.63 -35.12
N ILE A 78 -15.18 8.93 -33.97
CA ILE A 78 -14.45 9.53 -32.84
C ILE A 78 -13.77 8.40 -32.02
N PRO A 79 -12.43 8.33 -31.98
CA PRO A 79 -11.72 7.33 -31.19
C PRO A 79 -11.91 7.59 -29.69
N LEU A 80 -11.83 6.53 -28.89
CA LEU A 80 -11.83 6.62 -27.43
C LEU A 80 -10.61 7.43 -26.95
N THR A 81 -10.84 8.62 -26.41
CA THR A 81 -9.81 9.50 -25.85
C THR A 81 -9.66 9.29 -24.35
N ILE A 82 -8.50 9.67 -23.79
CA ILE A 82 -8.31 9.68 -22.33
C ILE A 82 -9.32 10.60 -21.62
N GLN A 83 -9.66 11.74 -22.25
CA GLN A 83 -10.67 12.68 -21.74
C GLN A 83 -12.04 12.01 -21.60
N SER A 84 -12.43 11.16 -22.55
CA SER A 84 -13.69 10.41 -22.48
C SER A 84 -13.70 9.42 -21.31
N LEU A 85 -12.54 8.80 -21.03
CA LEU A 85 -12.37 7.90 -19.88
C LEU A 85 -12.43 8.66 -18.55
N PHE A 86 -11.85 9.86 -18.46
CA PHE A 86 -11.93 10.70 -17.27
C PHE A 86 -13.36 11.19 -16.99
N GLU A 87 -14.12 11.57 -18.02
CA GLU A 87 -15.46 12.12 -17.83
C GLU A 87 -16.53 11.06 -17.56
N LYS A 88 -16.41 9.88 -18.19
CA LYS A 88 -17.50 8.89 -18.24
C LYS A 88 -17.08 7.47 -17.84
N GLY A 89 -15.80 7.23 -17.67
CA GLY A 89 -15.30 5.91 -17.26
C GLY A 89 -15.63 5.63 -15.81
N LYS A 90 -16.06 4.41 -15.52
CA LYS A 90 -16.18 3.90 -14.14
C LYS A 90 -15.15 2.83 -13.91
N THR A 91 -14.29 3.01 -12.92
CA THR A 91 -13.27 2.03 -12.56
C THR A 91 -13.79 0.98 -11.61
N ALA A 92 -13.13 -0.18 -11.60
CA ALA A 92 -13.40 -1.28 -10.69
C ALA A 92 -13.48 -0.84 -9.23
N GLN A 93 -14.51 -1.32 -8.53
CA GLN A 93 -14.66 -1.12 -7.09
C GLN A 93 -13.72 -2.03 -6.30
N TRP A 94 -13.45 -1.66 -5.04
CA TRP A 94 -12.59 -2.41 -4.11
C TRP A 94 -12.85 -3.92 -4.10
N SER A 95 -14.13 -4.31 -4.01
CA SER A 95 -14.58 -5.70 -3.96
C SER A 95 -14.15 -6.53 -5.17
N ASP A 96 -14.01 -5.89 -6.32
CA ASP A 96 -13.76 -6.55 -7.60
C ASP A 96 -12.27 -6.58 -7.96
N LEU A 97 -11.44 -5.82 -7.24
CA LEU A 97 -10.00 -5.75 -7.49
C LEU A 97 -9.27 -7.10 -7.37
N PRO A 98 -9.51 -7.94 -6.34
CA PRO A 98 -8.80 -9.21 -6.23
C PRO A 98 -9.05 -10.13 -7.43
N THR A 99 -10.32 -10.27 -7.82
CA THR A 99 -10.73 -11.12 -8.95
C THR A 99 -10.19 -10.57 -10.26
N ARG A 100 -10.24 -9.26 -10.45
CA ARG A 100 -9.77 -8.60 -11.67
C ARG A 100 -8.25 -8.67 -11.80
N LEU A 101 -7.51 -8.44 -10.71
CA LEU A 101 -6.06 -8.61 -10.67
C LEU A 101 -5.69 -10.03 -11.08
N TRP A 102 -6.30 -11.03 -10.48
CA TRP A 102 -6.03 -12.43 -10.81
C TRP A 102 -6.36 -12.77 -12.27
N ALA A 103 -7.53 -12.34 -12.76
CA ALA A 103 -7.96 -12.65 -14.12
C ALA A 103 -7.08 -11.99 -15.20
N THR A 104 -6.47 -10.85 -14.90
CA THR A 104 -5.68 -10.07 -15.88
C THR A 104 -4.17 -10.32 -15.78
N THR A 105 -3.66 -10.65 -14.58
CA THR A 105 -2.21 -10.78 -14.34
C THR A 105 -1.79 -12.17 -13.86
N GLY A 106 -2.73 -13.00 -13.41
CA GLY A 106 -2.46 -14.25 -12.70
C GLY A 106 -2.04 -14.07 -11.22
N ILE A 107 -1.83 -12.83 -10.75
CA ILE A 107 -1.40 -12.52 -9.39
C ILE A 107 -2.59 -12.58 -8.43
N LYS A 108 -2.39 -13.18 -7.25
CA LYS A 108 -3.36 -13.15 -6.15
C LYS A 108 -2.95 -12.08 -5.13
N ILE A 109 -3.93 -11.43 -4.51
CA ILE A 109 -3.65 -10.48 -3.43
C ILE A 109 -3.03 -11.22 -2.23
N PRO A 110 -1.89 -10.77 -1.70
CA PRO A 110 -1.33 -11.29 -0.46
C PRO A 110 -2.32 -11.10 0.70
N ASN A 111 -2.46 -12.12 1.55
CA ASN A 111 -3.38 -12.10 2.70
C ASN A 111 -4.78 -11.56 2.37
N GLN A 112 -5.48 -12.24 1.44
CA GLN A 112 -6.84 -11.93 0.97
C GLN A 112 -7.82 -11.59 2.10
N ARG A 113 -7.74 -12.31 3.23
CA ARG A 113 -8.62 -12.05 4.39
C ARG A 113 -8.38 -10.65 4.98
N SER A 114 -7.12 -10.25 5.14
CA SER A 114 -6.75 -8.91 5.61
C SER A 114 -7.27 -7.84 4.66
N PHE A 115 -7.15 -8.05 3.34
CA PHE A 115 -7.71 -7.14 2.34
C PHE A 115 -9.23 -6.97 2.45
N GLU A 116 -9.97 -8.07 2.62
CA GLU A 116 -11.43 -8.04 2.78
C GLU A 116 -11.86 -7.37 4.08
N ASP A 117 -11.22 -7.70 5.20
CA ASP A 117 -11.55 -7.14 6.50
C ASP A 117 -11.20 -5.64 6.58
N PHE A 118 -10.08 -5.24 5.96
CA PHE A 118 -9.70 -3.83 5.86
C PHE A 118 -10.67 -3.03 4.98
N GLY A 119 -11.16 -3.62 3.87
CA GLY A 119 -12.19 -3.01 3.04
C GLY A 119 -13.48 -2.70 3.78
N LYS A 120 -13.94 -3.61 4.65
CA LYS A 120 -15.12 -3.39 5.51
C LYS A 120 -14.89 -2.25 6.49
N LEU A 121 -13.71 -2.21 7.12
CA LEU A 121 -13.33 -1.16 8.07
C LEU A 121 -13.29 0.21 7.39
N ARG A 122 -12.60 0.32 6.26
CA ARG A 122 -12.57 1.55 5.44
C ARG A 122 -13.97 2.00 5.07
N ASN A 123 -14.85 1.09 4.66
CA ASN A 123 -16.22 1.46 4.27
C ASN A 123 -17.00 2.05 5.46
N GLY A 124 -16.85 1.48 6.65
CA GLY A 124 -17.44 2.02 7.88
C GLY A 124 -16.95 3.44 8.17
N ILE A 125 -15.63 3.65 8.17
CA ILE A 125 -15.02 4.94 8.49
C ILE A 125 -15.37 5.99 7.44
N GLN A 126 -15.29 5.67 6.14
CA GLN A 126 -15.57 6.62 5.07
C GLN A 126 -17.00 7.17 5.11
N HIS A 127 -17.97 6.33 5.47
CA HIS A 127 -19.38 6.72 5.43
C HIS A 127 -19.91 7.26 6.77
N PHE A 128 -19.37 6.78 7.89
CA PHE A 128 -19.95 7.07 9.20
C PHE A 128 -18.91 7.57 10.21
N SER A 129 -17.62 7.44 9.93
CA SER A 129 -16.50 7.73 10.83
C SER A 129 -16.40 6.97 12.17
N PRO A 130 -17.11 5.85 12.47
CA PRO A 130 -16.85 5.11 13.70
C PRO A 130 -15.61 4.22 13.54
N ILE A 131 -14.70 4.27 14.52
CA ILE A 131 -13.80 3.15 14.80
C ILE A 131 -14.50 2.29 15.88
N PRO A 132 -14.72 0.99 15.66
CA PRO A 132 -15.16 0.08 16.72
C PRO A 132 -14.20 0.15 17.90
N GLY A 133 -14.70 0.30 19.14
CA GLY A 133 -13.86 0.61 20.30
C GLY A 133 -12.79 -0.41 20.68
N ASN A 134 -12.75 -1.58 20.03
CA ASN A 134 -11.74 -2.62 20.18
C ASN A 134 -10.66 -2.59 19.07
N ILE A 135 -10.72 -1.67 18.12
CA ILE A 135 -9.80 -1.56 16.99
C ILE A 135 -8.81 -0.43 17.25
N ASP A 136 -7.53 -0.78 17.24
CA ASP A 136 -6.42 0.18 17.11
C ASP A 136 -6.20 0.47 15.63
N ALA A 137 -6.60 1.65 15.18
CA ALA A 137 -6.56 2.04 13.77
C ALA A 137 -5.12 2.15 13.23
N SER A 138 -4.19 2.64 14.04
CA SER A 138 -2.77 2.72 13.69
C SER A 138 -2.18 1.33 13.46
N LYS A 139 -2.32 0.44 14.45
CA LYS A 139 -1.82 -0.94 14.34
C LYS A 139 -2.51 -1.71 13.20
N THR A 140 -3.81 -1.49 13.02
CA THR A 140 -4.58 -2.14 11.93
C THR A 140 -4.10 -1.68 10.57
N THR A 141 -3.82 -0.39 10.40
CA THR A 141 -3.27 0.18 9.16
C THR A 141 -1.91 -0.41 8.84
N LEU A 142 -0.97 -0.39 9.80
CA LEU A 142 0.38 -0.90 9.58
C LEU A 142 0.37 -2.41 9.28
N LYS A 143 -0.46 -3.20 9.97
CA LYS A 143 -0.64 -4.61 9.62
C LYS A 143 -1.14 -4.80 8.19
N PHE A 144 -2.15 -4.04 7.77
CA PHE A 144 -2.64 -4.12 6.40
C PHE A 144 -1.55 -3.74 5.39
N VAL A 145 -0.80 -2.66 5.64
CA VAL A 145 0.32 -2.25 4.79
C VAL A 145 1.33 -3.39 4.65
N PHE A 146 1.85 -3.93 5.76
CA PHE A 146 2.97 -4.87 5.70
C PHE A 146 2.56 -6.33 5.44
N GLU A 147 1.29 -6.70 5.62
CA GLU A 147 0.78 -8.04 5.28
C GLU A 147 0.18 -8.12 3.86
N VAL A 148 -0.19 -6.98 3.26
CA VAL A 148 -0.87 -6.93 1.96
C VAL A 148 -0.11 -6.09 0.94
N ILE A 149 0.13 -4.80 1.23
CA ILE A 149 0.72 -3.86 0.26
C ILE A 149 2.22 -4.16 0.06
N ASP A 150 2.98 -4.30 1.14
CA ASP A 150 4.44 -4.53 1.11
C ASP A 150 4.82 -5.76 0.26
N PRO A 151 4.30 -6.98 0.52
CA PRO A 151 4.59 -8.12 -0.34
C PRO A 151 4.07 -7.92 -1.77
N PHE A 152 2.95 -7.23 -1.97
CA PHE A 152 2.40 -7.00 -3.31
C PHE A 152 3.31 -6.10 -4.16
N ILE A 153 3.76 -4.96 -3.62
CA ILE A 153 4.64 -4.05 -4.35
C ILE A 153 6.04 -4.62 -4.53
N ASN A 154 6.49 -5.46 -3.60
CA ASN A 154 7.75 -6.18 -3.72
C ASN A 154 7.72 -7.19 -4.86
N ASP A 155 6.69 -8.03 -4.91
CA ASP A 155 6.54 -9.03 -5.97
C ASP A 155 6.31 -8.39 -7.35
N CYS A 156 5.61 -7.24 -7.41
CA CYS A 156 5.32 -6.57 -8.67
C CYS A 156 6.47 -5.74 -9.22
N TRP A 157 7.20 -5.02 -8.35
CA TRP A 157 8.16 -3.99 -8.79
C TRP A 157 9.46 -3.97 -7.97
N GLY A 158 9.66 -4.89 -7.04
CA GLY A 158 10.86 -4.92 -6.18
C GLY A 158 10.93 -3.75 -5.19
N LEU A 159 9.80 -3.14 -4.88
CA LEU A 159 9.68 -2.02 -3.94
C LEU A 159 9.43 -2.52 -2.52
N PHE A 160 9.65 -1.67 -1.52
CA PHE A 160 9.45 -2.00 -0.10
C PHE A 160 8.61 -0.91 0.56
N ALA A 161 7.57 -1.29 1.29
CA ALA A 161 6.67 -0.33 1.94
C ALA A 161 7.39 0.51 3.01
N ILE A 162 8.47 -0.02 3.58
CA ILE A 162 9.31 0.67 4.56
C ILE A 162 10.02 1.90 4.00
N ASP A 163 10.17 1.99 2.68
CA ASP A 163 10.83 3.13 2.00
C ASP A 163 9.87 4.31 1.76
N TYR A 164 8.61 4.18 2.16
CA TYR A 164 7.56 5.18 1.94
C TYR A 164 7.04 5.70 3.28
N ASP A 165 7.67 6.75 3.79
CA ASP A 165 7.22 7.54 4.95
C ASP A 165 7.75 8.98 4.78
N GLU A 166 6.92 9.97 5.09
CA GLU A 166 7.22 11.39 4.84
C GLU A 166 8.07 12.03 5.95
N ASP A 167 9.09 11.31 6.43
CA ASP A 167 10.02 11.81 7.45
C ASP A 167 11.47 11.83 6.91
N TYR A 168 12.23 12.84 7.32
CA TYR A 168 13.64 12.98 6.94
C TYR A 168 14.51 11.87 7.53
N ASP A 169 14.20 11.45 8.76
CA ASP A 169 14.92 10.40 9.50
C ASP A 169 14.06 9.12 9.60
N SER A 170 13.29 8.82 8.55
CA SER A 170 12.30 7.75 8.56
C SER A 170 12.91 6.39 8.94
N TYR A 171 14.07 6.04 8.39
CA TYR A 171 14.71 4.76 8.69
C TYR A 171 15.22 4.63 10.13
N GLU A 172 15.36 5.73 10.88
CA GLU A 172 15.72 5.66 12.30
C GLU A 172 14.49 5.43 13.18
N ASN A 173 13.31 5.91 12.78
CA ASN A 173 12.13 5.97 13.66
C ASN A 173 10.97 5.08 13.23
N PHE A 174 10.71 4.96 11.93
CA PHE A 174 9.57 4.20 11.41
C PHE A 174 9.71 2.69 11.65
N PRO A 175 10.86 2.04 11.36
CA PRO A 175 11.07 0.62 11.69
C PRO A 175 10.87 0.31 13.17
N ASN A 176 11.27 1.24 14.05
CA ASN A 176 11.13 1.11 15.50
C ASN A 176 9.65 0.98 15.92
N THR A 177 8.75 1.72 15.27
CA THR A 177 7.30 1.58 15.51
C THR A 177 6.80 0.20 15.08
N LEU A 178 7.26 -0.33 13.95
CA LEU A 178 6.87 -1.68 13.50
C LEU A 178 7.37 -2.77 14.45
N ILE A 179 8.61 -2.64 14.92
CA ILE A 179 9.24 -3.57 15.87
C ILE A 179 8.48 -3.56 17.20
N ARG A 180 8.20 -2.39 17.78
CA ARG A 180 7.40 -2.26 19.01
C ARG A 180 6.00 -2.85 18.89
N MET A 181 5.41 -2.81 17.70
CA MET A 181 4.08 -3.39 17.42
C MET A 181 4.14 -4.86 17.00
N GLU A 182 5.34 -5.42 16.86
CA GLU A 182 5.64 -6.78 16.37
C GLU A 182 5.03 -7.05 14.99
N ILE A 183 5.09 -6.06 14.11
CA ILE A 183 4.59 -6.16 12.74
C ILE A 183 5.74 -6.67 11.87
N PRO A 184 5.61 -7.84 11.20
CA PRO A 184 6.61 -8.28 10.23
C PRO A 184 6.63 -7.37 9.01
N PHE A 185 7.81 -7.06 8.48
CA PHE A 185 7.97 -6.23 7.29
C PHE A 185 9.17 -6.69 6.46
N LEU A 186 9.15 -6.42 5.17
CA LEU A 186 10.31 -6.61 4.30
C LEU A 186 11.31 -5.47 4.55
N VAL A 187 12.58 -5.81 4.76
CA VAL A 187 13.64 -4.83 4.99
C VAL A 187 14.31 -4.49 3.66
N SER A 188 14.27 -3.23 3.26
CA SER A 188 14.92 -2.74 2.04
C SER A 188 16.44 -2.61 2.19
N PRO A 189 17.19 -2.53 1.07
CA PRO A 189 18.63 -2.28 1.11
C PRO A 189 19.02 -0.94 1.73
N GLU A 190 18.15 0.06 1.68
CA GLU A 190 18.39 1.36 2.31
C GLU A 190 18.08 1.31 3.81
N ALA A 191 16.93 0.74 4.19
CA ALA A 191 16.54 0.62 5.59
C ALA A 191 17.58 -0.15 6.42
N VAL A 192 18.12 -1.26 5.91
CA VAL A 192 19.07 -2.09 6.67
C VAL A 192 20.35 -1.33 7.08
N LYS A 193 20.73 -0.26 6.38
CA LYS A 193 21.89 0.57 6.74
C LYS A 193 21.71 1.23 8.11
N TYR A 194 20.46 1.49 8.49
CA TYR A 194 20.08 2.12 9.75
C TYR A 194 19.74 1.11 10.86
N TYR A 195 20.05 -0.18 10.65
CA TYR A 195 19.72 -1.24 11.62
C TYR A 195 20.24 -0.97 13.04
N GLU A 196 21.33 -0.21 13.20
CA GLU A 196 21.86 0.14 14.51
C GLU A 196 20.91 0.94 15.40
N PHE A 197 20.02 1.74 14.80
CA PHE A 197 19.01 2.53 15.49
C PHE A 197 17.84 1.70 16.02
N TRP A 198 17.73 0.43 15.61
CA TRP A 198 16.60 -0.45 15.94
C TRP A 198 16.88 -1.43 17.07
N LYS A 199 18.17 -1.60 17.41
CA LYS A 199 18.65 -2.69 18.28
C LYS A 199 17.95 -2.71 19.64
N ASP A 200 17.68 -1.54 20.20
CA ASP A 200 17.13 -1.40 21.54
C ASP A 200 15.64 -1.77 21.59
N ASP A 201 14.87 -1.51 20.53
CA ASP A 201 13.44 -1.86 20.49
C ASP A 201 13.20 -3.38 20.47
N PHE A 202 14.17 -4.18 20.00
CA PHE A 202 14.11 -5.65 20.07
C PHE A 202 14.19 -6.22 21.49
N ALA A 203 14.54 -5.42 22.50
CA ALA A 203 14.63 -5.91 23.88
C ALA A 203 13.26 -6.29 24.46
N ASN A 204 12.18 -5.66 23.97
CA ASN A 204 10.83 -5.81 24.50
C ASN A 204 9.89 -6.60 23.59
N THR A 205 10.39 -7.17 22.48
CA THR A 205 9.60 -7.96 21.55
C THR A 205 9.69 -9.45 21.83
N ASP A 206 8.68 -10.19 21.40
CA ASP A 206 8.66 -11.64 21.36
C ASP A 206 9.92 -12.21 20.68
N ILE A 207 10.46 -13.27 21.29
CA ILE A 207 11.72 -13.89 20.85
C ILE A 207 11.58 -14.46 19.44
N LYS A 208 10.41 -15.00 19.08
CA LYS A 208 10.17 -15.54 17.74
C LYS A 208 10.15 -14.40 16.72
N TYR A 209 9.42 -13.32 16.99
CA TYR A 209 9.40 -12.13 16.11
C TYR A 209 10.82 -11.62 15.82
N LYS A 210 11.60 -11.41 16.87
CA LYS A 210 12.98 -10.98 16.78
C LYS A 210 13.82 -11.93 15.92
N ASN A 211 13.75 -13.23 16.20
CA ASN A 211 14.54 -14.22 15.48
C ASN A 211 14.16 -14.29 14.00
N ASP A 212 12.87 -14.19 13.67
CA ASP A 212 12.38 -14.23 12.30
C ASP A 212 12.88 -13.01 11.50
N LEU A 213 12.82 -11.80 12.08
CA LEU A 213 13.32 -10.58 11.42
C LEU A 213 14.85 -10.58 11.27
N LEU A 214 15.59 -11.03 12.29
CA LEU A 214 17.05 -11.17 12.19
C LEU A 214 17.46 -12.23 11.18
N ALA A 215 16.74 -13.35 11.11
CA ALA A 215 16.98 -14.39 10.11
C ALA A 215 16.73 -13.87 8.68
N TYR A 216 15.68 -13.06 8.49
CA TYR A 216 15.44 -12.36 7.23
C TYR A 216 16.63 -11.47 6.87
N ILE A 217 17.04 -10.58 7.78
CA ILE A 217 18.15 -9.65 7.54
C ILE A 217 19.42 -10.41 7.18
N ASN A 218 19.81 -11.42 7.96
CA ASN A 218 21.03 -12.20 7.72
C ASN A 218 20.99 -13.00 6.40
N ARG A 219 19.79 -13.45 5.99
CA ARG A 219 19.62 -14.18 4.72
C ARG A 219 19.81 -13.27 3.51
N HIS A 220 19.32 -12.04 3.60
CA HIS A 220 19.32 -11.09 2.49
C HIS A 220 20.55 -10.17 2.48
N TYR A 221 21.18 -9.95 3.63
CA TYR A 221 22.31 -9.03 3.81
C TYR A 221 23.47 -9.77 4.49
N LYS A 222 24.53 -10.08 3.72
CA LYS A 222 25.71 -10.84 4.21
C LYS A 222 26.51 -10.10 5.29
N GLN A 223 26.47 -8.78 5.28
CA GLN A 223 27.01 -7.87 6.28
C GLN A 223 26.07 -6.66 6.33
N ILE A 224 25.80 -6.14 7.53
CA ILE A 224 24.99 -4.93 7.71
C ILE A 224 25.84 -3.76 7.20
N PRO A 225 25.45 -3.09 6.10
CA PRO A 225 26.19 -1.93 5.63
C PRO A 225 26.07 -0.81 6.66
N THR A 226 27.15 -0.07 6.88
CA THR A 226 27.10 1.16 7.69
C THR A 226 26.58 2.32 6.82
N PRO A 227 25.83 3.29 7.38
CA PRO A 227 25.33 4.45 6.65
C PRO A 227 26.42 5.22 5.90
#